data_AF-A0A7N6B7S8-F1
#
_entry.id   AF-A0A7N6B7S8-F1
#
_cell.length_a   1.000
_cell.length_b   1.000
_cell.length_c   1.000
_cell.angle_alpha   90.00
_cell.angle_beta   90.00
_cell.angle_gamma   90.00
#
_symmetry.space_group_name_H-M   'P 1'
#
loop_
_entity.id
_entity.type
_entity.pdbx_description
1 polymer ?
#
loop_
_entity_poly.entity_id
_entity_poly.type
_entity_poly.pdbx_seq_one_letter_code
_entity_poly.pdbx_strand_id
1 'polypeptide(L)'
;MFLHVFIVGLSFILQHKDAYQVILDGVKGGPKEKRLAAQFIPKFFSSFPELADAAINAQLDLCEDEDVSIRRQAIKELPRFATGENILRVADILTQLLQTDDTAEFNQVNASLLSIFKIDAKGTLGGLFSQILQGEDIVRERAIKFLSTKLKTLPEDVMTKEVEEYVFAETKKVLEDVTGEEFVLLMRVVSGLHVLQTVNGRQQLVELVVEQAFLEQALNPADPDTVDRLLQCTRQALPLFSKNVHSTRFVTYFCEHVLPNLSSLTSPVAELDIQLEVLKLLAEMSPFCGDMEKLEANLHMLFTKLLEYMPLPPEEVENGENSASEEPKLQFSYVECLLFSFHQLGKKLPDFLLDKVDAERLKDFKIRLQYFARGLQVYIRQLRVALQGKTGDALKTEENKIKVVALKITNNINVLIKDLFHNPPSYKSTVTLSWKPVQKTEAVEMGSGTSPQKQISSLPRRDSRQIYNPPSGKYSASIGNFNYGEEFKGE
;
A
#
# COMPACT_ATOMS: atom_id res chain seq x y z
N MET A 1 -56.88 -8.24 7.32
CA MET A 1 -57.33 -6.83 7.17
C MET A 1 -56.24 -5.94 6.57
N PHE A 2 -55.03 -5.86 7.13
CA PHE A 2 -53.89 -5.11 6.54
C PHE A 2 -53.53 -5.55 5.11
N LEU A 3 -53.45 -6.85 4.84
CA LEU A 3 -53.19 -7.36 3.49
C LEU A 3 -54.30 -6.98 2.50
N HIS A 4 -55.57 -6.93 2.96
CA HIS A 4 -56.70 -6.60 2.11
C HIS A 4 -56.76 -5.09 1.80
N VAL A 5 -56.44 -4.22 2.76
CA VAL A 5 -56.31 -2.76 2.55
C VAL A 5 -55.11 -2.45 1.65
N PHE A 6 -54.00 -3.17 1.80
CA PHE A 6 -52.83 -3.01 0.94
C PHE A 6 -53.12 -3.46 -0.51
N ILE A 7 -53.79 -4.60 -0.69
CA ILE A 7 -54.21 -5.11 -2.01
C ILE A 7 -55.24 -4.17 -2.66
N VAL A 8 -56.21 -3.65 -1.90
CA VAL A 8 -57.21 -2.70 -2.42
C VAL A 8 -56.57 -1.35 -2.77
N GLY A 9 -55.63 -0.86 -1.96
CA GLY A 9 -54.87 0.35 -2.26
C GLY A 9 -53.96 0.23 -3.49
N LEU A 10 -53.26 -0.91 -3.64
CA LEU A 10 -52.46 -1.20 -4.84
C LEU A 10 -53.36 -1.32 -6.09
N SER A 11 -54.49 -2.01 -5.95
CA SER A 11 -55.50 -2.17 -7.00
C SER A 11 -56.09 -0.83 -7.46
N PHE A 12 -56.15 0.18 -6.59
CA PHE A 12 -56.64 1.51 -6.94
C PHE A 12 -55.57 2.31 -7.71
N ILE A 13 -54.29 2.24 -7.31
CA ILE A 13 -53.19 2.93 -7.99
C ILE A 13 -53.03 2.41 -9.43
N LEU A 14 -53.12 1.10 -9.64
CA LEU A 14 -53.02 0.46 -10.95
C LEU A 14 -54.08 0.93 -11.96
N GLN A 15 -55.23 1.45 -11.48
CA GLN A 15 -56.29 1.97 -12.34
C GLN A 15 -56.02 3.40 -12.85
N HIS A 16 -54.95 4.06 -12.38
CA HIS A 16 -54.65 5.46 -12.68
C HIS A 16 -53.39 5.64 -13.56
N LYS A 17 -53.24 4.77 -14.57
CA LYS A 17 -52.16 4.86 -15.56
C LYS A 17 -52.09 6.24 -16.22
N ASP A 18 -53.23 6.82 -16.56
CA ASP A 18 -53.31 8.14 -17.20
C ASP A 18 -52.72 9.25 -16.31
N ALA A 19 -52.91 9.15 -14.98
CA ALA A 19 -52.34 10.12 -14.05
C ALA A 19 -50.82 9.98 -13.95
N TYR A 20 -50.30 8.75 -14.01
CA TYR A 20 -48.86 8.52 -14.06
C TYR A 20 -48.26 9.04 -15.37
N GLN A 21 -48.96 8.88 -16.51
CA GLN A 21 -48.54 9.46 -17.78
C GLN A 21 -48.44 11.00 -17.71
N VAL A 22 -49.37 11.68 -17.03
CA VAL A 22 -49.29 13.13 -16.78
C VAL A 22 -48.06 13.50 -15.94
N ILE A 23 -47.69 12.66 -14.96
CA ILE A 23 -46.47 12.86 -14.18
C ILE A 23 -45.22 12.74 -15.08
N LEU A 24 -45.18 11.75 -15.97
CA LEU A 24 -44.11 11.58 -16.95
C LEU A 24 -44.00 12.81 -17.87
N ASP A 25 -45.13 13.35 -18.34
CA ASP A 25 -45.13 14.54 -19.19
C ASP A 25 -44.66 15.82 -18.47
N GLY A 26 -44.59 15.80 -17.13
CA GLY A 26 -44.05 16.89 -16.32
C GLY A 26 -42.60 17.26 -16.63
N VAL A 27 -41.82 16.35 -17.25
CA VAL A 27 -40.44 16.62 -17.68
C VAL A 27 -40.36 17.66 -18.80
N LYS A 28 -41.45 17.88 -19.54
CA LYS A 28 -41.56 18.89 -20.61
C LYS A 28 -41.97 20.28 -20.06
N GLY A 29 -42.23 20.37 -18.76
CA GLY A 29 -42.68 21.59 -18.10
C GLY A 29 -41.54 22.56 -17.76
N GLY A 30 -41.86 23.57 -16.95
CA GLY A 30 -40.87 24.51 -16.41
C GLY A 30 -40.08 23.94 -15.23
N PRO A 31 -39.19 24.74 -14.62
CA PRO A 31 -38.30 24.27 -13.55
C PRO A 31 -39.03 23.70 -12.32
N LYS A 32 -40.22 24.22 -11.98
CA LYS A 32 -41.00 23.74 -10.83
C LYS A 32 -41.66 22.40 -11.13
N GLU A 33 -42.21 22.28 -12.34
CA GLU A 33 -42.85 21.07 -12.83
C GLU A 33 -41.83 19.93 -12.94
N LYS A 34 -40.66 20.20 -13.54
CA LYS A 34 -39.55 19.24 -13.64
C LYS A 34 -39.06 18.78 -12.27
N ARG A 35 -38.92 19.68 -11.29
CA ARG A 35 -38.53 19.33 -9.92
C ARG A 35 -39.55 18.43 -9.21
N LEU A 36 -40.84 18.59 -9.51
CA LEU A 36 -41.89 17.70 -9.02
C LEU A 36 -41.86 16.35 -9.76
N ALA A 37 -41.69 16.37 -11.09
CA ALA A 37 -41.55 15.17 -11.90
C ALA A 37 -40.39 14.29 -11.40
N ALA A 38 -39.22 14.88 -11.15
CA ALA A 38 -38.03 14.21 -10.62
C ALA A 38 -38.27 13.41 -9.32
N GLN A 39 -39.29 13.79 -8.54
CA GLN A 39 -39.68 13.11 -7.29
C GLN A 39 -40.85 12.15 -7.47
N PHE A 40 -41.81 12.49 -8.33
CA PHE A 40 -43.06 11.73 -8.48
C PHE A 40 -42.93 10.55 -9.44
N ILE A 41 -42.15 10.68 -10.52
CA ILE A 41 -41.83 9.57 -11.43
C ILE A 41 -41.28 8.38 -10.62
N PRO A 42 -40.16 8.50 -9.90
CA PRO A 42 -39.58 7.37 -9.17
C PRO A 42 -40.46 6.87 -8.01
N LYS A 43 -41.35 7.70 -7.47
CA LYS A 43 -42.22 7.33 -6.34
C LYS A 43 -43.25 6.28 -6.73
N PHE A 44 -43.76 6.32 -7.96
CA PHE A 44 -44.82 5.43 -8.42
C PHE A 44 -44.34 4.38 -9.44
N PHE A 45 -43.07 4.44 -9.85
CA PHE A 45 -42.45 3.56 -10.83
C PHE A 45 -42.83 2.07 -10.69
N SER A 46 -42.68 1.48 -9.50
CA SER A 46 -42.95 0.06 -9.26
C SER A 46 -44.42 -0.34 -9.44
N SER A 47 -45.33 0.64 -9.54
CA SER A 47 -46.76 0.39 -9.73
C SER A 47 -47.16 0.30 -11.20
N PHE A 48 -46.29 0.70 -12.14
CA PHE A 48 -46.61 0.78 -13.57
C PHE A 48 -45.53 0.13 -14.43
N PRO A 49 -45.35 -1.21 -14.35
CA PRO A 49 -44.30 -1.91 -15.10
C PRO A 49 -44.40 -1.73 -16.62
N GLU A 50 -45.60 -1.55 -17.16
CA GLU A 50 -45.85 -1.30 -18.58
C GLU A 50 -45.40 0.11 -19.06
N LEU A 51 -45.06 1.00 -18.13
CA LEU A 51 -44.48 2.32 -18.41
C LEU A 51 -43.03 2.43 -17.93
N ALA A 52 -42.37 1.31 -17.61
CA ALA A 52 -41.04 1.32 -17.01
C ALA A 52 -40.00 2.05 -17.89
N ASP A 53 -39.92 1.71 -19.17
CA ASP A 53 -38.96 2.33 -20.09
C ASP A 53 -39.21 3.83 -20.26
N ALA A 54 -40.47 4.23 -20.40
CA ALA A 54 -40.84 5.63 -20.51
C ALA A 54 -40.50 6.42 -19.23
N ALA A 55 -40.70 5.81 -18.06
CA ALA A 55 -40.36 6.41 -16.78
C ALA A 55 -38.85 6.57 -16.57
N ILE A 56 -38.07 5.56 -16.96
CA ILE A 56 -36.60 5.64 -16.90
C ILE A 56 -36.13 6.75 -17.83
N ASN A 57 -36.54 6.73 -19.11
CA ASN A 57 -36.12 7.75 -20.08
C ASN A 57 -36.49 9.17 -19.61
N ALA A 58 -37.70 9.38 -19.12
CA ALA A 58 -38.12 10.67 -18.57
C ALA A 58 -37.25 11.10 -17.37
N GLN A 59 -36.84 10.17 -16.50
CA GLN A 59 -35.92 10.51 -15.41
C GLN A 59 -34.51 10.83 -15.92
N LEU A 60 -34.04 10.17 -16.99
CA LEU A 60 -32.74 10.45 -17.60
C LEU A 60 -32.70 11.81 -18.26
N ASP A 61 -33.78 12.23 -18.94
CA ASP A 61 -33.91 13.59 -19.47
C ASP A 61 -33.71 14.64 -18.36
N LEU A 62 -34.19 14.37 -17.15
CA LEU A 62 -33.99 15.23 -15.98
C LEU A 62 -32.58 15.15 -15.39
N CYS A 63 -31.87 14.03 -15.57
CA CYS A 63 -30.47 13.89 -15.17
C CYS A 63 -29.53 14.68 -16.09
N GLU A 64 -30.00 15.11 -17.26
CA GLU A 64 -29.27 15.92 -18.24
C GLU A 64 -29.79 17.37 -18.31
N ASP A 65 -30.65 17.78 -17.36
CA ASP A 65 -31.21 19.13 -17.34
C ASP A 65 -30.15 20.23 -17.13
N GLU A 66 -30.34 21.38 -17.75
CA GLU A 66 -29.45 22.55 -17.59
C GLU A 66 -29.34 23.01 -16.12
N ASP A 67 -30.41 22.87 -15.33
CA ASP A 67 -30.42 23.20 -13.90
C ASP A 67 -29.85 22.05 -13.06
N VAL A 68 -28.66 22.26 -12.50
CA VAL A 68 -27.97 21.32 -11.60
C VAL A 68 -28.83 20.88 -10.41
N SER A 69 -29.74 21.74 -9.93
CA SER A 69 -30.65 21.37 -8.83
C SER A 69 -31.69 20.33 -9.24
N ILE A 70 -32.11 20.35 -10.51
CA ILE A 70 -33.01 19.36 -11.10
C ILE A 70 -32.26 18.07 -11.33
N ARG A 71 -31.06 18.12 -11.94
CA ARG A 71 -30.19 16.95 -12.12
C ARG A 71 -29.93 16.23 -10.81
N ARG A 72 -29.49 16.96 -9.78
CA ARG A 72 -29.24 16.39 -8.45
C ARG A 72 -30.47 15.72 -7.85
N GLN A 73 -31.65 16.32 -7.99
CA GLN A 73 -32.89 15.73 -7.50
C GLN A 73 -33.26 14.46 -8.28
N ALA A 74 -33.02 14.44 -9.59
CA ALA A 74 -33.26 13.27 -10.43
C ALA A 74 -32.29 12.12 -10.11
N ILE A 75 -30.99 12.42 -10.01
CA ILE A 75 -29.91 11.47 -9.68
C ILE A 75 -30.11 10.82 -8.32
N LYS A 76 -30.56 11.60 -7.33
CA LYS A 76 -30.86 11.10 -5.99
C LYS A 76 -31.88 9.97 -6.00
N GLU A 77 -32.82 9.98 -6.93
CA GLU A 77 -33.91 9.01 -7.00
C GLU A 77 -33.65 7.87 -8.00
N LEU A 78 -32.55 7.93 -8.78
CA LEU A 78 -32.14 6.85 -9.69
C LEU A 78 -32.11 5.45 -9.04
N PRO A 79 -31.69 5.27 -7.76
CA PRO A 79 -31.71 3.96 -7.11
C PRO A 79 -33.11 3.31 -7.05
N ARG A 80 -34.21 4.06 -7.19
CA ARG A 80 -35.57 3.48 -7.21
C ARG A 80 -35.92 2.78 -8.51
N PHE A 81 -35.21 3.08 -9.59
CA PHE A 81 -35.36 2.40 -10.88
C PHE A 81 -34.47 1.16 -10.98
N ALA A 82 -33.52 0.99 -10.05
CA ALA A 82 -32.54 -0.09 -10.03
C ALA A 82 -33.13 -1.42 -9.52
N THR A 83 -34.20 -1.89 -10.17
CA THR A 83 -34.91 -3.13 -9.84
C THR A 83 -34.86 -4.11 -10.99
N GLY A 84 -34.65 -5.40 -10.69
CA GLY A 84 -34.60 -6.46 -11.71
C GLY A 84 -33.50 -6.19 -12.74
N GLU A 85 -33.84 -6.23 -14.02
CA GLU A 85 -32.90 -6.07 -15.15
C GLU A 85 -32.37 -4.64 -15.30
N ASN A 86 -33.01 -3.65 -14.66
CA ASN A 86 -32.62 -2.24 -14.78
C ASN A 86 -31.39 -1.87 -13.96
N ILE A 87 -30.93 -2.73 -13.05
CA ILE A 87 -29.77 -2.44 -12.19
C ILE A 87 -28.52 -2.10 -13.01
N LEU A 88 -28.23 -2.88 -14.06
CA LEU A 88 -27.06 -2.68 -14.92
C LEU A 88 -27.13 -1.34 -15.64
N ARG A 89 -28.29 -1.02 -16.21
CA ARG A 89 -28.53 0.25 -16.92
C ARG A 89 -28.38 1.44 -15.99
N VAL A 90 -28.95 1.38 -14.78
CA VAL A 90 -28.84 2.46 -13.79
C VAL A 90 -27.41 2.61 -13.28
N ALA A 91 -26.69 1.50 -13.06
CA ALA A 91 -25.29 1.52 -12.64
C ALA A 91 -24.38 2.14 -13.72
N ASP A 92 -24.60 1.79 -14.99
CA ASP A 92 -23.87 2.35 -16.13
C ASP A 92 -24.04 3.88 -16.20
N ILE A 93 -25.28 4.36 -16.13
CA ILE A 93 -25.60 5.79 -16.17
C ILE A 93 -25.02 6.54 -14.97
N LEU A 94 -25.18 6.00 -13.76
CA LEU A 94 -24.58 6.60 -12.57
C LEU A 94 -23.05 6.65 -12.67
N THR A 95 -22.42 5.67 -13.33
CA THR A 95 -20.98 5.67 -13.56
C THR A 95 -20.59 6.77 -14.55
N GLN A 96 -21.32 6.93 -15.66
CA GLN A 96 -21.11 8.03 -16.60
C GLN A 96 -21.23 9.40 -15.92
N LEU A 97 -22.19 9.57 -15.01
CA LEU A 97 -22.41 10.83 -14.28
C LEU A 97 -21.30 11.17 -13.26
N LEU A 98 -20.35 10.27 -12.98
CA LEU A 98 -19.18 10.57 -12.14
C LEU A 98 -18.25 11.62 -12.77
N GLN A 99 -18.39 11.89 -14.07
CA GLN A 99 -17.61 12.91 -14.78
C GLN A 99 -18.01 14.35 -14.45
N THR A 100 -19.11 14.57 -13.71
CA THR A 100 -19.53 15.93 -13.33
C THR A 100 -18.45 16.67 -12.53
N ASP A 101 -18.30 17.96 -12.83
CA ASP A 101 -17.43 18.89 -12.10
C ASP A 101 -18.16 19.58 -10.94
N ASP A 102 -19.49 19.51 -10.87
CA ASP A 102 -20.24 20.04 -9.73
C ASP A 102 -20.05 19.11 -8.52
N THR A 103 -19.46 19.65 -7.45
CA THR A 103 -19.13 18.86 -6.25
C THR A 103 -20.38 18.29 -5.56
N ALA A 104 -21.50 19.02 -5.58
CA ALA A 104 -22.72 18.58 -4.92
C ALA A 104 -23.45 17.48 -5.72
N GLU A 105 -23.35 17.52 -7.05
CA GLU A 105 -23.78 16.49 -7.99
C GLU A 105 -22.88 15.26 -7.89
N PHE A 106 -21.56 15.43 -7.91
CA PHE A 106 -20.60 14.34 -7.74
C PHE A 106 -20.85 13.55 -6.46
N ASN A 107 -21.06 14.24 -5.34
CA ASN A 107 -21.39 13.61 -4.07
C ASN A 107 -22.74 12.87 -4.12
N GLN A 108 -23.71 13.41 -4.85
CA GLN A 108 -25.01 12.76 -5.02
C GLN A 108 -24.92 11.50 -5.88
N VAL A 109 -24.13 11.51 -6.96
CA VAL A 109 -23.84 10.33 -7.79
C VAL A 109 -23.18 9.24 -6.95
N ASN A 110 -22.16 9.60 -6.16
CA ASN A 110 -21.48 8.66 -5.25
C ASN A 110 -22.46 8.03 -4.25
N ALA A 111 -23.36 8.82 -3.66
CA ALA A 111 -24.38 8.31 -2.75
C ALA A 111 -25.36 7.36 -3.45
N SER A 112 -25.80 7.69 -4.67
CA SER A 112 -26.69 6.84 -5.46
C SER A 112 -26.03 5.52 -5.87
N LEU A 113 -24.75 5.53 -6.27
CA LEU A 113 -23.96 4.30 -6.52
C LEU A 113 -23.88 3.42 -5.28
N LEU A 114 -23.55 4.00 -4.12
CA LEU A 114 -23.52 3.27 -2.85
C LEU A 114 -24.90 2.70 -2.45
N SER A 115 -25.99 3.39 -2.80
CA SER A 115 -27.34 2.88 -2.58
C SER A 115 -27.63 1.65 -3.43
N ILE A 116 -27.31 1.67 -4.73
CA ILE A 116 -27.55 0.51 -5.60
C ILE A 116 -26.60 -0.66 -5.32
N PHE A 117 -25.40 -0.40 -4.80
CA PHE A 117 -24.49 -1.43 -4.29
C PHE A 117 -25.14 -2.30 -3.20
N LYS A 118 -25.95 -1.69 -2.33
CA LYS A 118 -26.67 -2.39 -1.26
C LYS A 118 -27.88 -3.19 -1.77
N ILE A 119 -28.36 -2.87 -2.96
CA ILE A 119 -29.46 -3.58 -3.63
C ILE A 119 -28.88 -4.80 -4.36
N ASP A 120 -27.88 -4.57 -5.20
CA ASP A 120 -27.18 -5.60 -5.95
C ASP A 120 -25.75 -5.13 -6.28
N ALA A 121 -24.79 -5.64 -5.51
CA ALA A 121 -23.38 -5.31 -5.66
C ALA A 121 -22.80 -5.80 -6.99
N LYS A 122 -23.17 -7.02 -7.46
CA LYS A 122 -22.63 -7.58 -8.71
C LYS A 122 -23.15 -6.80 -9.91
N GLY A 123 -24.45 -6.50 -9.95
CA GLY A 123 -25.05 -5.65 -10.98
C GLY A 123 -24.41 -4.25 -11.00
N THR A 124 -24.18 -3.64 -9.84
CA THR A 124 -23.53 -2.33 -9.75
C THR A 124 -22.08 -2.37 -10.25
N LEU A 125 -21.31 -3.38 -9.84
CA LEU A 125 -19.95 -3.60 -10.31
C LEU A 125 -19.89 -3.86 -11.82
N GLY A 126 -20.87 -4.56 -12.39
CA GLY A 126 -20.97 -4.76 -13.84
C GLY A 126 -21.04 -3.45 -14.61
N GLY A 127 -21.85 -2.49 -14.16
CA GLY A 127 -21.90 -1.15 -14.77
C GLY A 127 -20.58 -0.39 -14.63
N LEU A 128 -19.96 -0.43 -13.44
CA LEU A 128 -18.67 0.21 -13.19
C LEU A 128 -17.55 -0.35 -14.08
N PHE A 129 -17.41 -1.68 -14.13
CA PHE A 129 -16.36 -2.32 -14.94
C PHE A 129 -16.62 -2.22 -16.43
N SER A 130 -17.89 -2.19 -16.88
CA SER A 130 -18.23 -1.90 -18.28
C SER A 130 -17.67 -0.55 -18.71
N GLN A 131 -17.90 0.50 -17.92
CA GLN A 131 -17.37 1.84 -18.18
C GLN A 131 -15.85 1.93 -18.04
N ILE A 132 -15.24 1.17 -17.13
CA ILE A 132 -13.77 1.10 -17.03
C ILE A 132 -13.18 0.48 -18.31
N LEU A 133 -13.77 -0.59 -18.84
CA LEU A 133 -13.22 -1.33 -19.98
C LEU A 133 -13.56 -0.71 -21.34
N GLN A 134 -14.70 -0.01 -21.45
CA GLN A 134 -15.27 0.42 -22.74
C GLN A 134 -15.72 1.88 -22.78
N GLY A 135 -15.73 2.57 -21.63
CA GLY A 135 -16.17 3.95 -21.51
C GLY A 135 -15.08 4.95 -21.89
N GLU A 136 -15.38 6.23 -21.69
CA GLU A 136 -14.46 7.34 -21.93
C GLU A 136 -13.40 7.44 -20.82
N ASP A 137 -12.21 7.94 -21.14
CA ASP A 137 -11.06 8.03 -20.23
C ASP A 137 -11.40 8.74 -18.89
N ILE A 138 -12.17 9.83 -18.96
CA ILE A 138 -12.59 10.59 -17.77
C ILE A 138 -13.48 9.71 -16.88
N VAL A 139 -14.44 8.99 -17.48
CA VAL A 139 -15.35 8.11 -16.75
C VAL A 139 -14.58 6.93 -16.15
N ARG A 140 -13.66 6.32 -16.91
CA ARG A 140 -12.76 5.26 -16.46
C ARG A 140 -11.96 5.70 -15.24
N GLU A 141 -11.30 6.85 -15.30
CA GLU A 141 -10.51 7.40 -14.19
C GLU A 141 -11.38 7.59 -12.93
N ARG A 142 -12.57 8.18 -13.10
CA ARG A 142 -13.51 8.44 -12.00
C ARG A 142 -14.05 7.15 -11.39
N ALA A 143 -14.33 6.14 -12.21
CA ALA A 143 -14.79 4.83 -11.77
C ALA A 143 -13.69 4.08 -10.97
N ILE A 144 -12.45 4.06 -11.45
CA ILE A 144 -11.32 3.46 -10.71
C ILE A 144 -11.12 4.18 -9.36
N LYS A 145 -11.16 5.53 -9.34
CA LYS A 145 -11.09 6.31 -8.10
C LYS A 145 -12.26 6.02 -7.16
N PHE A 146 -13.47 5.84 -7.69
CA PHE A 146 -14.64 5.42 -6.91
C PHE A 146 -14.37 4.06 -6.24
N LEU A 147 -13.95 3.05 -7.00
CA LEU A 147 -13.65 1.71 -6.46
C LEU A 147 -12.58 1.79 -5.36
N SER A 148 -11.48 2.51 -5.62
CA SER A 148 -10.34 2.66 -4.71
C SER A 148 -10.69 3.33 -3.38
N THR A 149 -11.68 4.22 -3.37
CA THR A 149 -12.05 5.01 -2.19
C THR A 149 -13.30 4.51 -1.47
N LYS A 150 -14.27 3.97 -2.21
CA LYS A 150 -15.62 3.66 -1.69
C LYS A 150 -15.85 2.18 -1.38
N LEU A 151 -15.20 1.23 -2.04
CA LEU A 151 -15.43 -0.20 -1.76
C LEU A 151 -15.19 -0.55 -0.29
N LYS A 152 -14.11 -0.04 0.31
CA LYS A 152 -13.78 -0.22 1.73
C LYS A 152 -14.80 0.37 2.71
N THR A 153 -15.73 1.19 2.24
CA THR A 153 -16.79 1.80 3.07
C THR A 153 -18.08 0.99 3.06
N LEU A 154 -18.16 -0.02 2.19
CA LEU A 154 -19.31 -0.92 2.12
C LEU A 154 -19.26 -1.92 3.29
N PRO A 155 -20.42 -2.25 3.89
CA PRO A 155 -20.52 -3.30 4.89
C PRO A 155 -20.08 -4.69 4.39
N GLU A 156 -19.62 -5.54 5.29
CA GLU A 156 -19.19 -6.92 4.98
C GLU A 156 -20.32 -7.80 4.42
N ASP A 157 -21.58 -7.55 4.78
CA ASP A 157 -22.74 -8.26 4.24
C ASP A 157 -23.02 -7.90 2.77
N VAL A 158 -22.53 -6.74 2.30
CA VAL A 158 -22.55 -6.36 0.89
C VAL A 158 -21.31 -6.90 0.16
N MET A 159 -20.12 -6.72 0.76
CA MET A 159 -18.85 -7.22 0.23
C MET A 159 -18.63 -8.70 0.57
N THR A 160 -19.58 -9.54 0.12
CA THR A 160 -19.48 -10.99 0.31
C THR A 160 -18.30 -11.58 -0.46
N LYS A 161 -17.89 -12.80 -0.10
CA LYS A 161 -16.84 -13.55 -0.78
C LYS A 161 -17.01 -13.56 -2.32
N GLU A 162 -18.22 -13.82 -2.80
CA GLU A 162 -18.48 -13.88 -4.25
C GLU A 162 -18.38 -12.50 -4.93
N VAL A 163 -18.70 -11.43 -4.21
CA VAL A 163 -18.55 -10.06 -4.70
C VAL A 163 -17.07 -9.69 -4.78
N GLU A 164 -16.28 -10.01 -3.76
CA GLU A 164 -14.84 -9.80 -3.79
C GLU A 164 -14.14 -10.62 -4.89
N GLU A 165 -14.54 -11.89 -5.08
CA GLU A 165 -14.05 -12.72 -6.19
C GLU A 165 -14.40 -12.13 -7.56
N TYR A 166 -15.60 -11.54 -7.70
CA TYR A 166 -15.99 -10.83 -8.92
C TYR A 166 -15.16 -9.56 -9.14
N VAL A 167 -14.95 -8.73 -8.12
CA VAL A 167 -14.07 -7.56 -8.20
C VAL A 167 -12.67 -7.96 -8.65
N PHE A 168 -12.13 -9.04 -8.09
CA PHE A 168 -10.82 -9.53 -8.47
C PHE A 168 -10.78 -9.98 -9.93
N ALA A 169 -11.76 -10.78 -10.37
CA ALA A 169 -11.84 -11.28 -11.74
C ALA A 169 -11.92 -10.15 -12.77
N GLU A 170 -12.77 -9.15 -12.54
CA GLU A 170 -12.88 -8.00 -13.44
C GLU A 170 -11.63 -7.11 -13.40
N THR A 171 -11.03 -6.89 -12.22
CA THR A 171 -9.77 -6.14 -12.09
C THR A 171 -8.65 -6.78 -12.91
N LYS A 172 -8.55 -8.12 -12.97
CA LYS A 172 -7.55 -8.80 -13.80
C LYS A 172 -7.69 -8.46 -15.29
N LYS A 173 -8.92 -8.30 -15.80
CA LYS A 173 -9.15 -7.87 -17.20
C LYS A 173 -8.71 -6.44 -17.41
N VAL A 174 -9.01 -5.55 -16.46
CA VAL A 174 -8.58 -4.15 -16.52
C VAL A 174 -7.05 -4.07 -16.56
N LEU A 175 -6.37 -4.87 -15.73
CA LEU A 175 -4.90 -4.92 -15.64
C LEU A 175 -4.17 -5.33 -16.93
N GLU A 176 -4.86 -5.87 -17.94
CA GLU A 176 -4.25 -6.16 -19.25
C GLU A 176 -3.78 -4.88 -19.96
N ASP A 177 -4.44 -3.74 -19.70
CA ASP A 177 -4.06 -2.43 -20.24
C ASP A 177 -4.33 -1.33 -19.19
N VAL A 178 -3.27 -0.97 -18.46
CA VAL A 178 -3.31 0.05 -17.40
C VAL A 178 -2.08 0.95 -17.43
N THR A 179 -2.31 2.20 -17.06
CA THR A 179 -1.21 3.11 -16.71
C THR A 179 -0.62 2.76 -15.34
N GLY A 180 0.56 3.31 -15.02
CA GLY A 180 1.16 3.15 -13.70
C GLY A 180 0.29 3.68 -12.57
N GLU A 181 -0.42 4.80 -12.78
CA GLU A 181 -1.31 5.39 -11.78
C GLU A 181 -2.54 4.51 -11.52
N GLU A 182 -3.16 4.00 -12.59
CA GLU A 182 -4.27 3.06 -12.50
C GLU A 182 -3.85 1.79 -11.78
N PHE A 183 -2.67 1.26 -12.10
CA PHE A 183 -2.13 0.07 -11.44
C PHE A 183 -2.06 0.24 -9.91
N VAL A 184 -1.59 1.40 -9.42
CA VAL A 184 -1.54 1.68 -7.97
C VAL A 184 -2.93 1.73 -7.35
N LEU A 185 -3.90 2.35 -8.03
CA LEU A 185 -5.27 2.43 -7.53
C LEU A 185 -5.96 1.07 -7.50
N LEU A 186 -5.75 0.25 -8.53
CA LEU A 186 -6.29 -1.10 -8.63
C LEU A 186 -5.63 -2.05 -7.62
N MET A 187 -4.31 -1.97 -7.43
CA MET A 187 -3.60 -2.72 -6.39
C MET A 187 -4.11 -2.38 -5.00
N ARG A 188 -4.47 -1.11 -4.74
CA ARG A 188 -5.14 -0.71 -3.49
C ARG A 188 -6.53 -1.33 -3.35
N VAL A 189 -7.31 -1.43 -4.43
CA VAL A 189 -8.61 -2.10 -4.43
C VAL A 189 -8.44 -3.57 -4.06
N VAL A 190 -7.63 -4.32 -4.83
CA VAL A 190 -7.54 -5.77 -4.66
C VAL A 190 -6.84 -6.17 -3.35
N SER A 191 -5.86 -5.40 -2.88
CA SER A 191 -5.23 -5.64 -1.57
C SER A 191 -6.18 -5.39 -0.39
N GLY A 192 -7.26 -4.63 -0.61
CA GLY A 192 -8.29 -4.37 0.38
C GLY A 192 -9.32 -5.49 0.53
N LEU A 193 -9.38 -6.44 -0.41
CA LEU A 193 -10.35 -7.54 -0.40
C LEU A 193 -9.95 -8.62 0.61
N HIS A 194 -10.87 -9.05 1.47
CA HIS A 194 -10.60 -10.04 2.51
C HIS A 194 -10.13 -11.39 1.92
N VAL A 195 -10.72 -11.82 0.80
CA VAL A 195 -10.31 -13.06 0.11
C VAL A 195 -8.84 -13.04 -0.33
N LEU A 196 -8.28 -11.84 -0.59
CA LEU A 196 -6.90 -11.65 -1.03
C LEU A 196 -5.91 -11.34 0.10
N GLN A 197 -6.37 -11.15 1.34
CA GLN A 197 -5.48 -10.96 2.51
C GLN A 197 -4.87 -12.26 3.05
N THR A 198 -5.37 -13.41 2.59
CA THR A 198 -4.82 -14.74 2.91
C THR A 198 -3.41 -14.92 2.33
N VAL A 199 -2.67 -15.94 2.77
CA VAL A 199 -1.35 -16.26 2.19
C VAL A 199 -1.47 -16.53 0.69
N ASN A 200 -2.43 -17.36 0.28
CA ASN A 200 -2.66 -17.67 -1.13
C ASN A 200 -3.17 -16.45 -1.93
N GLY A 201 -4.01 -15.63 -1.31
CA GLY A 201 -4.48 -14.37 -1.90
C GLY A 201 -3.34 -13.40 -2.19
N ARG A 202 -2.47 -13.16 -1.20
CA ARG A 202 -1.29 -12.31 -1.37
C ARG A 202 -0.28 -12.89 -2.36
N GLN A 203 -0.15 -14.21 -2.47
CA GLN A 203 0.66 -14.82 -3.52
C GLN A 203 0.11 -14.49 -4.92
N GLN A 204 -1.21 -14.59 -5.13
CA GLN A 204 -1.83 -14.21 -6.40
C GLN A 204 -1.61 -12.73 -6.73
N LEU A 205 -1.69 -11.85 -5.71
CA LEU A 205 -1.37 -10.43 -5.89
C LEU A 205 0.10 -10.22 -6.26
N VAL A 206 1.03 -10.96 -5.66
CA VAL A 206 2.44 -10.89 -6.04
C VAL A 206 2.64 -11.34 -7.48
N GLU A 207 2.00 -12.42 -7.94
CA GLU A 207 2.11 -12.85 -9.34
C GLU A 207 1.59 -11.78 -10.32
N LEU A 208 0.48 -11.11 -10.01
CA LEU A 208 -0.01 -9.99 -10.81
C LEU A 208 1.01 -8.85 -10.88
N VAL A 209 1.66 -8.51 -9.77
CA VAL A 209 2.69 -7.47 -9.76
C VAL A 209 3.93 -7.91 -10.55
N VAL A 210 4.27 -9.20 -10.55
CA VAL A 210 5.39 -9.73 -11.35
C VAL A 210 5.09 -9.68 -12.84
N GLU A 211 3.88 -10.06 -13.25
CA GLU A 211 3.38 -9.92 -14.62
C GLU A 211 3.44 -8.45 -15.05
N GLN A 212 2.94 -7.54 -14.20
CA GLN A 212 2.99 -6.10 -14.46
C GLN A 212 4.42 -5.54 -14.45
N ALA A 213 5.35 -6.11 -13.69
CA ALA A 213 6.74 -5.64 -13.67
C ALA A 213 7.59 -6.16 -14.84
N PHE A 214 7.08 -7.12 -15.63
CA PHE A 214 7.81 -7.78 -16.71
C PHE A 214 9.19 -8.31 -16.29
N LEU A 215 9.27 -9.02 -15.15
CA LEU A 215 10.54 -9.54 -14.62
C LEU A 215 11.26 -10.57 -15.51
N GLU A 216 10.62 -11.04 -16.59
CA GLU A 216 11.25 -11.93 -17.58
C GLU A 216 12.05 -11.15 -18.65
N GLN A 217 11.94 -9.82 -18.68
CA GLN A 217 12.62 -8.95 -19.66
C GLN A 217 13.85 -8.29 -19.04
N ALA A 218 14.93 -8.15 -19.81
CA ALA A 218 16.12 -7.43 -19.36
C ALA A 218 15.80 -5.94 -19.14
N LEU A 219 16.34 -5.37 -18.06
CA LEU A 219 16.20 -3.94 -17.77
C LEU A 219 16.97 -3.10 -18.79
N ASN A 220 16.33 -2.08 -19.36
CA ASN A 220 17.00 -1.04 -20.14
C ASN A 220 17.31 0.17 -19.25
N PRO A 221 18.53 0.32 -18.71
CA PRO A 221 18.84 1.38 -17.74
C PRO A 221 18.79 2.79 -18.33
N ALA A 222 18.83 2.92 -19.66
CA ALA A 222 18.75 4.20 -20.36
C ALA A 222 17.30 4.69 -20.55
N ASP A 223 16.31 3.85 -20.26
CA ASP A 223 14.89 4.16 -20.40
C ASP A 223 14.26 4.38 -19.01
N PRO A 224 14.02 5.64 -18.60
CA PRO A 224 13.45 5.97 -17.29
C PRO A 224 12.10 5.31 -17.05
N ASP A 225 11.30 5.08 -18.09
CA ASP A 225 9.96 4.51 -17.94
C ASP A 225 10.03 3.05 -17.46
N THR A 226 11.04 2.29 -17.91
CA THR A 226 11.26 0.92 -17.44
C THR A 226 11.69 0.87 -15.98
N VAL A 227 12.51 1.82 -15.56
CA VAL A 227 12.98 1.94 -14.17
C VAL A 227 11.82 2.35 -13.27
N ASP A 228 11.06 3.38 -13.65
CA ASP A 228 9.91 3.87 -12.87
C ASP A 228 8.84 2.79 -12.74
N ARG A 229 8.55 2.06 -13.82
CA ARG A 229 7.64 0.89 -13.79
C ARG A 229 8.13 -0.16 -12.79
N LEU A 230 9.40 -0.56 -12.85
CA LEU A 230 9.96 -1.57 -11.95
C LEU A 230 9.84 -1.14 -10.48
N LEU A 231 10.19 0.11 -10.18
CA LEU A 231 10.11 0.66 -8.83
C LEU A 231 8.66 0.76 -8.34
N GLN A 232 7.75 1.25 -9.18
CA GLN A 232 6.34 1.37 -8.83
C GLN A 232 5.72 0.00 -8.57
N CYS A 233 5.99 -0.99 -9.42
CA CYS A 233 5.53 -2.36 -9.22
C CYS A 233 6.10 -2.95 -7.93
N THR A 234 7.42 -2.85 -7.73
CA THR A 234 8.08 -3.37 -6.54
C THR A 234 7.51 -2.75 -5.25
N ARG A 235 7.19 -1.45 -5.26
CA ARG A 235 6.53 -0.78 -4.13
C ARG A 235 5.12 -1.33 -3.86
N GLN A 236 4.38 -1.78 -4.87
CA GLN A 236 3.10 -2.46 -4.66
C GLN A 236 3.26 -3.88 -4.11
N ALA A 237 4.35 -4.58 -4.45
CA ALA A 237 4.60 -5.93 -3.94
C ALA A 237 5.10 -5.94 -2.48
N LEU A 238 5.86 -4.92 -2.06
CA LEU A 238 6.48 -4.86 -0.74
C LEU A 238 5.55 -5.17 0.44
N PRO A 239 4.34 -4.57 0.55
CA PRO A 239 3.41 -4.84 1.65
C PRO A 239 2.83 -6.27 1.64
N LEU A 240 2.92 -6.98 0.51
CA LEU A 240 2.36 -8.31 0.36
C LEU A 240 3.29 -9.39 0.94
N PHE A 241 4.59 -9.13 0.96
CA PHE A 241 5.60 -10.09 1.40
C PHE A 241 5.49 -10.42 2.89
N SER A 242 5.85 -11.65 3.22
CA SER A 242 5.95 -12.14 4.59
C SER A 242 6.80 -13.41 4.63
N LYS A 243 6.94 -14.03 5.80
CA LYS A 243 7.63 -15.34 5.92
C LYS A 243 7.05 -16.44 5.02
N ASN A 244 5.80 -16.30 4.58
CA ASN A 244 5.09 -17.29 3.74
C ASN A 244 4.75 -16.78 2.33
N VAL A 245 5.07 -15.52 2.01
CA VAL A 245 4.81 -14.90 0.69
C VAL A 245 6.10 -14.23 0.29
N HIS A 246 6.83 -14.84 -0.64
CA HIS A 246 8.25 -14.55 -0.82
C HIS A 246 8.53 -13.51 -1.91
N SER A 247 9.65 -12.82 -1.77
CA SER A 247 10.15 -11.80 -2.70
C SER A 247 11.15 -12.35 -3.73
N THR A 248 11.32 -13.68 -3.80
CA THR A 248 12.44 -14.34 -4.50
C THR A 248 12.61 -13.85 -5.94
N ARG A 249 11.56 -13.78 -6.76
CA ARG A 249 11.65 -13.35 -8.17
C ARG A 249 12.16 -11.91 -8.30
N PHE A 250 11.66 -11.00 -7.47
CA PHE A 250 12.14 -9.61 -7.44
C PHE A 250 13.59 -9.53 -6.98
N VAL A 251 13.97 -10.22 -5.90
CA VAL A 251 15.35 -10.21 -5.40
C VAL A 251 16.31 -10.78 -6.45
N THR A 252 15.93 -11.86 -7.12
CA THR A 252 16.70 -12.45 -8.22
C THR A 252 16.90 -11.42 -9.33
N TYR A 253 15.81 -10.81 -9.79
CA TYR A 253 15.84 -9.81 -10.85
C TYR A 253 16.72 -8.60 -10.50
N PHE A 254 16.58 -8.08 -9.28
CA PHE A 254 17.38 -6.97 -8.80
C PHE A 254 18.87 -7.30 -8.79
N CYS A 255 19.23 -8.50 -8.34
CA CYS A 255 20.63 -8.92 -8.36
C CYS A 255 21.15 -9.09 -9.79
N GLU A 256 20.39 -9.77 -10.67
CA GLU A 256 20.86 -10.15 -12.02
C GLU A 256 20.83 -9.00 -13.04
N HIS A 257 19.83 -8.12 -12.96
CA HIS A 257 19.57 -7.10 -13.98
C HIS A 257 19.72 -5.67 -13.49
N VAL A 258 19.51 -5.41 -12.20
CA VAL A 258 19.53 -4.03 -11.67
C VAL A 258 20.90 -3.67 -11.10
N LEU A 259 21.47 -4.49 -10.20
CA LEU A 259 22.77 -4.19 -9.58
C LEU A 259 23.91 -3.97 -10.58
N PRO A 260 24.06 -4.77 -11.66
CA PRO A 260 25.09 -4.53 -12.67
C PRO A 260 24.95 -3.17 -13.37
N ASN A 261 23.72 -2.67 -13.47
CA ASN A 261 23.37 -1.43 -14.16
C ASN A 261 23.12 -0.27 -13.19
N LEU A 262 23.41 -0.41 -11.89
CA LEU A 262 23.02 0.57 -10.88
C LEU A 262 23.54 1.99 -11.19
N SER A 263 24.79 2.10 -11.65
CA SER A 263 25.42 3.39 -11.94
C SER A 263 24.87 4.11 -13.17
N SER A 264 24.20 3.38 -14.08
CA SER A 264 23.60 3.94 -15.30
C SER A 264 22.13 4.30 -15.13
N LEU A 265 21.52 3.99 -13.99
CA LEU A 265 20.13 4.36 -13.72
C LEU A 265 19.99 5.88 -13.62
N THR A 266 18.98 6.42 -14.29
CA THR A 266 18.64 7.85 -14.28
C THR A 266 17.21 8.04 -13.82
N SER A 267 16.88 9.23 -13.34
CA SER A 267 15.52 9.63 -13.02
C SER A 267 15.30 11.07 -13.49
N PRO A 268 14.12 11.39 -14.05
CA PRO A 268 13.77 12.76 -14.42
C PRO A 268 13.50 13.65 -13.19
N VAL A 269 13.35 13.06 -11.99
CA VAL A 269 13.07 13.79 -10.75
C VAL A 269 14.37 14.39 -10.20
N ALA A 270 14.45 15.72 -10.21
CA ALA A 270 15.59 16.46 -9.68
C ALA A 270 15.87 16.09 -8.20
N GLU A 271 17.15 15.97 -7.85
CA GLU A 271 17.63 15.67 -6.48
C GLU A 271 17.26 14.28 -5.93
N LEU A 272 16.53 13.45 -6.69
CA LEU A 272 16.25 12.08 -6.29
C LEU A 272 17.45 11.18 -6.57
N ASP A 273 17.98 10.56 -5.52
CA ASP A 273 18.96 9.50 -5.65
C ASP A 273 18.28 8.16 -6.03
N ILE A 274 18.10 7.95 -7.33
CA ILE A 274 17.43 6.75 -7.87
C ILE A 274 18.15 5.44 -7.49
N GLN A 275 19.48 5.48 -7.41
CA GLN A 275 20.29 4.31 -7.07
C GLN A 275 20.04 3.90 -5.62
N LEU A 276 19.98 4.87 -4.72
CA LEU A 276 19.64 4.62 -3.33
C LEU A 276 18.20 4.10 -3.19
N GLU A 277 17.24 4.62 -3.95
CA GLU A 277 15.85 4.12 -3.91
C GLU A 277 15.74 2.65 -4.35
N VAL A 278 16.44 2.26 -5.42
CA VAL A 278 16.57 0.86 -5.84
C VAL A 278 17.16 -0.02 -4.74
N LEU A 279 18.26 0.44 -4.12
CA LEU A 279 18.93 -0.30 -3.07
C LEU A 279 18.07 -0.45 -1.81
N LYS A 280 17.28 0.57 -1.46
CA LYS A 280 16.31 0.48 -0.35
C LYS A 280 15.26 -0.59 -0.62
N LEU A 281 14.71 -0.65 -1.83
CA LEU A 281 13.74 -1.69 -2.20
C LEU A 281 14.36 -3.09 -2.11
N LEU A 282 15.58 -3.28 -2.63
CA LEU A 282 16.29 -4.56 -2.49
C LEU A 282 16.48 -4.96 -1.02
N ALA A 283 16.90 -4.00 -0.19
CA ALA A 283 17.06 -4.23 1.24
C ALA A 283 15.74 -4.61 1.92
N GLU A 284 14.63 -3.95 1.61
CA GLU A 284 13.31 -4.28 2.17
C GLU A 284 12.77 -5.64 1.72
N MET A 285 13.08 -6.07 0.50
CA MET A 285 12.66 -7.37 -0.02
C MET A 285 13.51 -8.52 0.51
N SER A 286 14.81 -8.30 0.77
CA SER A 286 15.78 -9.35 1.10
C SER A 286 15.38 -10.28 2.28
N PRO A 287 14.74 -9.83 3.38
CA PRO A 287 14.35 -10.72 4.48
C PRO A 287 13.26 -11.72 4.11
N PHE A 288 12.49 -11.43 3.05
CA PHE A 288 11.38 -12.25 2.59
C PHE A 288 11.76 -13.16 1.42
N CYS A 289 13.05 -13.25 1.09
CA CYS A 289 13.51 -14.18 0.07
C CYS A 289 13.21 -15.62 0.51
N GLY A 290 12.58 -16.40 -0.36
CA GLY A 290 12.27 -17.81 -0.16
C GLY A 290 13.47 -18.71 -0.47
N ASP A 291 13.20 -19.91 -0.96
CA ASP A 291 14.25 -20.75 -1.54
C ASP A 291 14.61 -20.20 -2.92
N MET A 292 15.91 -20.10 -3.20
CA MET A 292 16.44 -19.37 -4.34
C MET A 292 17.43 -20.27 -5.10
N GLU A 293 17.08 -20.60 -6.34
CA GLU A 293 17.90 -21.49 -7.18
C GLU A 293 19.30 -20.93 -7.43
N LYS A 294 19.40 -19.64 -7.75
CA LYS A 294 20.65 -18.94 -8.03
C LYS A 294 21.24 -18.22 -6.81
N LEU A 295 21.02 -18.75 -5.59
CA LEU A 295 21.43 -18.08 -4.35
C LEU A 295 22.91 -17.70 -4.35
N GLU A 296 23.81 -18.64 -4.68
CA GLU A 296 25.25 -18.41 -4.67
C GLU A 296 25.68 -17.33 -5.68
N ALA A 297 25.18 -17.39 -6.92
CA ALA A 297 25.48 -16.42 -7.96
C ALA A 297 25.01 -15.00 -7.56
N ASN A 298 23.78 -14.88 -7.07
CA ASN A 298 23.23 -13.59 -6.69
C ASN A 298 23.89 -13.02 -5.43
N LEU A 299 24.33 -13.88 -4.51
CA LEU A 299 25.12 -13.48 -3.35
C LEU A 299 26.52 -12.99 -3.78
N HIS A 300 27.13 -13.60 -4.80
CA HIS A 300 28.35 -13.07 -5.43
C HIS A 300 28.12 -11.69 -6.07
N MET A 301 27.01 -11.47 -6.76
CA MET A 301 26.70 -10.16 -7.35
C MET A 301 26.53 -9.07 -6.28
N LEU A 302 25.77 -9.36 -5.22
CA LEU A 302 25.64 -8.48 -4.06
C LEU A 302 26.98 -8.22 -3.38
N PHE A 303 27.79 -9.26 -3.19
CA PHE A 303 29.11 -9.14 -2.59
C PHE A 303 30.03 -8.25 -3.42
N THR A 304 30.12 -8.49 -4.73
CA THR A 304 30.92 -7.64 -5.64
C THR A 304 30.44 -6.19 -5.60
N LYS A 305 29.12 -5.96 -5.66
CA LYS A 305 28.57 -4.61 -5.60
C LYS A 305 28.85 -3.92 -4.27
N LEU A 306 28.79 -4.64 -3.15
CA LEU A 306 29.16 -4.14 -1.82
C LEU A 306 30.62 -3.66 -1.77
N LEU A 307 31.55 -4.40 -2.38
CA LEU A 307 32.98 -4.03 -2.38
C LEU A 307 33.25 -2.73 -3.15
N GLU A 308 32.45 -2.40 -4.18
CA GLU A 308 32.56 -1.12 -4.90
C GLU A 308 32.32 0.09 -3.98
N TYR A 309 31.48 -0.06 -2.95
CA TYR A 309 31.16 0.99 -1.98
C TYR A 309 31.95 0.89 -0.66
N MET A 310 32.84 -0.10 -0.54
CA MET A 310 33.74 -0.27 0.60
C MET A 310 35.19 -0.14 0.13
N PRO A 311 35.79 1.07 0.11
CA PRO A 311 37.13 1.28 -0.40
C PRO A 311 38.20 0.62 0.47
N LEU A 312 39.38 0.40 -0.11
CA LEU A 312 40.59 0.06 0.64
C LEU A 312 41.06 1.25 1.48
N PRO A 313 41.77 1.01 2.60
CA PRO A 313 42.52 2.06 3.26
C PRO A 313 43.46 2.76 2.27
N PRO A 314 43.60 4.09 2.34
CA PRO A 314 44.65 4.81 1.60
C PRO A 314 46.02 4.21 1.90
N GLU A 315 46.88 4.12 0.89
CA GLU A 315 48.28 3.72 1.11
C GLU A 315 48.96 4.76 2.02
N GLU A 316 49.65 4.30 3.06
CA GLU A 316 50.45 5.18 3.91
C GLU A 316 51.60 5.73 3.07
N VAL A 317 51.56 7.01 2.71
CA VAL A 317 52.68 7.66 2.02
C VAL A 317 53.83 7.79 3.03
N GLU A 318 54.87 6.97 2.89
CA GLU A 318 56.02 6.94 3.81
C GLU A 318 56.85 8.25 3.86
N ASN A 319 56.54 9.23 3.02
CA ASN A 319 57.15 10.55 3.06
C ASN A 319 56.07 11.59 3.33
N GLY A 320 56.23 12.35 4.42
CA GLY A 320 55.31 13.36 4.93
C GLY A 320 55.09 14.59 4.02
N GLU A 321 54.93 14.38 2.72
CA GLU A 321 54.24 15.30 1.84
C GLU A 321 52.79 14.86 1.79
N ASN A 322 51.91 15.67 2.40
CA ASN A 322 50.47 15.59 2.21
C ASN A 322 50.16 15.76 0.72
N SER A 323 50.25 14.68 -0.06
CA SER A 323 49.43 14.58 -1.26
C SER A 323 48.00 14.56 -0.75
N ALA A 324 47.25 15.59 -1.11
CA ALA A 324 45.84 15.71 -0.82
C ALA A 324 45.06 14.65 -1.63
N SER A 325 45.34 13.35 -1.40
CA SER A 325 44.43 12.30 -1.79
C SER A 325 43.20 12.49 -0.91
N GLU A 326 42.15 13.09 -1.49
CA GLU A 326 40.88 13.28 -0.81
C GLU A 326 40.46 11.94 -0.20
N GLU A 327 40.31 11.88 1.13
CA GLU A 327 39.81 10.68 1.79
C GLU A 327 38.50 10.27 1.10
N PRO A 328 38.37 9.00 0.66
CA PRO A 328 37.22 8.59 -0.14
C PRO A 328 35.94 8.79 0.68
N LYS A 329 35.02 9.59 0.14
CA LYS A 329 33.74 9.88 0.80
C LYS A 329 32.90 8.61 0.90
N LEU A 330 32.74 8.11 2.13
CA LEU A 330 32.00 6.88 2.40
C LEU A 330 30.49 7.07 2.21
N GLN A 331 29.89 6.26 1.32
CA GLN A 331 28.44 6.28 1.05
C GLN A 331 27.69 5.35 2.02
N PHE A 332 27.55 5.77 3.28
CA PHE A 332 26.94 4.95 4.33
C PHE A 332 25.53 4.42 3.98
N SER A 333 24.67 5.23 3.37
CA SER A 333 23.30 4.83 3.01
C SER A 333 23.27 3.65 2.02
N TYR A 334 24.18 3.65 1.05
CA TYR A 334 24.30 2.58 0.05
C TYR A 334 24.81 1.29 0.71
N VAL A 335 25.83 1.43 1.56
CA VAL A 335 26.41 0.31 2.30
C VAL A 335 25.42 -0.29 3.28
N GLU A 336 24.57 0.49 3.95
CA GLU A 336 23.49 -0.07 4.79
C GLU A 336 22.61 -1.01 3.97
N CYS A 337 22.15 -0.58 2.79
CA CYS A 337 21.27 -1.37 1.94
C CYS A 337 21.94 -2.67 1.45
N LEU A 338 23.15 -2.55 0.89
CA LEU A 338 23.90 -3.68 0.33
C LEU A 338 24.33 -4.67 1.41
N LEU A 339 24.87 -4.16 2.53
CA LEU A 339 25.32 -5.00 3.63
C LEU A 339 24.15 -5.70 4.32
N PHE A 340 23.01 -5.02 4.49
CA PHE A 340 21.80 -5.62 5.01
C PHE A 340 21.30 -6.74 4.08
N SER A 341 21.19 -6.46 2.77
CA SER A 341 20.75 -7.44 1.78
C SER A 341 21.67 -8.66 1.73
N PHE A 342 22.99 -8.43 1.74
CA PHE A 342 24.00 -9.49 1.79
C PHE A 342 23.88 -10.31 3.08
N HIS A 343 23.65 -9.68 4.24
CA HIS A 343 23.46 -10.38 5.51
C HIS A 343 22.19 -11.25 5.50
N GLN A 344 21.07 -10.74 4.96
CA GLN A 344 19.82 -11.51 4.87
C GLN A 344 19.95 -12.74 3.96
N LEU A 345 20.56 -12.60 2.78
CA LEU A 345 20.77 -13.73 1.87
C LEU A 345 21.88 -14.67 2.36
N GLY A 346 22.96 -14.13 2.93
CA GLY A 346 24.07 -14.91 3.49
C GLY A 346 23.63 -15.84 4.62
N LYS A 347 22.58 -15.48 5.37
CA LYS A 347 21.96 -16.37 6.36
C LYS A 347 21.48 -17.71 5.77
N LYS A 348 21.13 -17.74 4.47
CA LYS A 348 20.68 -18.95 3.76
C LYS A 348 21.86 -19.77 3.20
N LEU A 349 23.05 -19.19 3.11
CA LEU A 349 24.29 -19.86 2.71
C LEU A 349 25.44 -19.44 3.64
N PRO A 350 25.46 -19.87 4.92
CA PRO A 350 26.42 -19.38 5.92
C PRO A 350 27.89 -19.64 5.56
N ASP A 351 28.14 -20.70 4.79
CA ASP A 351 29.48 -21.10 4.36
C ASP A 351 30.00 -20.30 3.15
N PHE A 352 29.21 -19.35 2.62
CA PHE A 352 29.59 -18.55 1.44
C PHE A 352 30.96 -17.88 1.59
N LEU A 353 31.20 -17.18 2.71
CA LEU A 353 32.47 -16.49 2.96
C LEU A 353 33.62 -17.45 3.33
N LEU A 354 33.33 -18.72 3.62
CA LEU A 354 34.34 -19.71 4.00
C LEU A 354 34.81 -20.51 2.76
N ASP A 355 33.86 -20.96 1.95
CA ASP A 355 34.10 -21.96 0.92
C ASP A 355 33.92 -21.42 -0.51
N LYS A 356 33.17 -20.33 -0.68
CA LYS A 356 32.76 -19.81 -2.00
C LYS A 356 33.49 -18.53 -2.41
N VAL A 357 34.12 -17.84 -1.46
CA VAL A 357 34.97 -16.68 -1.71
C VAL A 357 36.43 -17.11 -1.56
N ASP A 358 37.25 -16.80 -2.56
CA ASP A 358 38.68 -17.10 -2.51
C ASP A 358 39.38 -16.36 -1.34
N ALA A 359 40.46 -16.96 -0.85
CA ALA A 359 41.15 -16.47 0.35
C ALA A 359 41.69 -15.03 0.19
N GLU A 360 42.03 -14.62 -1.03
CA GLU A 360 42.54 -13.29 -1.34
C GLU A 360 41.41 -12.25 -1.27
N ARG A 361 40.26 -12.49 -1.92
CA ARG A 361 39.06 -11.65 -1.79
C ARG A 361 38.55 -11.59 -0.35
N LEU A 362 38.60 -12.70 0.39
CA LEU A 362 38.18 -12.69 1.79
C LEU A 362 39.10 -11.80 2.65
N LYS A 363 40.41 -11.84 2.39
CA LYS A 363 41.38 -10.97 3.05
C LYS A 363 41.16 -9.50 2.69
N ASP A 364 40.97 -9.19 1.41
CA ASP A 364 40.61 -7.86 0.90
C ASP A 364 39.32 -7.35 1.56
N PHE A 365 38.28 -8.18 1.63
CA PHE A 365 37.03 -7.84 2.29
C PHE A 365 37.22 -7.51 3.78
N LYS A 366 38.02 -8.30 4.52
CA LYS A 366 38.32 -8.01 5.93
C LYS A 366 39.04 -6.67 6.11
N ILE A 367 39.95 -6.31 5.20
CA ILE A 367 40.66 -5.03 5.22
C ILE A 367 39.68 -3.87 5.00
N ARG A 368 38.80 -4.00 4.00
CA ARG A 368 37.73 -3.02 3.71
C ARG A 368 36.76 -2.85 4.87
N LEU A 369 36.32 -3.95 5.49
CA LEU A 369 35.48 -3.91 6.70
C LEU A 369 36.16 -3.17 7.86
N GLN A 370 37.45 -3.42 8.10
CA GLN A 370 38.20 -2.74 9.15
C GLN A 370 38.34 -1.24 8.88
N TYR A 371 38.60 -0.86 7.63
CA TYR A 371 38.68 0.53 7.22
C TYR A 371 37.32 1.24 7.39
N PHE A 372 36.26 0.64 6.87
CA PHE A 372 34.91 1.18 6.96
C PHE A 372 34.44 1.30 8.43
N ALA A 373 34.78 0.33 9.28
CA ALA A 373 34.51 0.38 10.72
C ALA A 373 35.22 1.55 11.43
N ARG A 374 36.44 1.92 11.02
CA ARG A 374 37.13 3.12 11.53
C ARG A 374 36.39 4.38 11.10
N GLY A 375 36.02 4.49 9.82
CA GLY A 375 35.22 5.62 9.30
C GLY A 375 33.88 5.79 10.01
N LEU A 376 33.19 4.68 10.31
CA LEU A 376 31.95 4.68 11.10
C LEU A 376 32.15 5.28 12.50
N GLN A 377 33.23 4.92 13.21
CA GLN A 377 33.49 5.43 14.56
C GLN A 377 33.70 6.95 14.57
N VAL A 378 34.45 7.47 13.59
CA VAL A 378 34.67 8.91 13.43
C VAL A 378 33.35 9.62 13.16
N TYR A 379 32.56 9.12 12.19
CA TYR A 379 31.31 9.76 11.81
C TYR A 379 30.24 9.70 12.91
N ILE A 380 30.11 8.55 13.61
CA ILE A 380 29.23 8.42 14.78
C ILE A 380 29.61 9.43 15.87
N ARG A 381 30.91 9.64 16.13
CA ARG A 381 31.37 10.61 17.12
C ARG A 381 30.96 12.04 16.72
N GLN A 382 31.16 12.42 15.46
CA GLN A 382 30.76 13.73 14.93
C GLN A 382 29.23 13.94 15.05
N LEU A 383 28.43 12.95 14.66
CA LEU A 383 26.97 13.01 14.75
C LEU A 383 26.48 13.13 16.20
N ARG A 384 27.07 12.37 17.13
CA ARG A 384 26.72 12.45 18.56
C ARG A 384 27.04 13.81 19.16
N VAL A 385 28.21 14.38 18.84
CA VAL A 385 28.57 15.73 19.28
C VAL A 385 27.60 16.77 18.70
N ALA A 386 27.25 16.67 17.41
CA ALA A 386 26.33 17.60 16.76
C ALA A 386 24.88 17.52 17.29
N LEU A 387 24.50 16.39 17.90
CA LEU A 387 23.17 16.16 18.47
C LEU A 387 23.14 16.27 20.00
N GLN A 388 24.30 16.44 20.65
CA GLN A 388 24.39 16.52 22.10
C GLN A 388 23.61 17.72 22.63
N GLY A 389 22.77 17.49 23.65
CA GLY A 389 21.95 18.54 24.27
C GLY A 389 20.73 18.98 23.47
N LYS A 390 20.47 18.43 22.28
CA LYS A 390 19.26 18.71 21.49
C LYS A 390 18.12 17.79 21.92
N THR A 391 16.97 18.38 22.28
CA THR A 391 15.77 17.64 22.72
C THR A 391 14.50 18.23 22.13
N GLY A 392 13.41 17.44 22.10
CA GLY A 392 12.08 17.91 21.71
C GLY A 392 12.08 18.48 20.28
N ASP A 393 11.58 19.71 20.13
CA ASP A 393 11.46 20.36 18.82
C ASP A 393 12.81 20.65 18.14
N ALA A 394 13.90 20.76 18.91
CA ALA A 394 15.23 20.92 18.34
C ALA A 394 15.65 19.70 17.49
N LEU A 395 15.17 18.49 17.81
CA LEU A 395 15.42 17.29 17.02
C LEU A 395 14.54 17.17 15.76
N LYS A 396 13.49 18.00 15.66
CA LYS A 396 12.54 17.97 14.54
C LYS A 396 12.96 18.85 13.37
N THR A 397 14.03 19.64 13.50
CA THR A 397 14.58 20.38 12.35
C THR A 397 15.06 19.40 11.28
N GLU A 398 14.97 19.79 10.02
CA GLU A 398 15.30 18.89 8.90
C GLU A 398 16.76 18.43 8.95
N GLU A 399 17.67 19.33 9.27
CA GLU A 399 19.09 19.01 9.50
C GLU A 399 19.30 17.96 10.60
N ASN A 400 18.58 18.09 11.72
CA ASN A 400 18.74 17.15 12.84
C ASN A 400 18.05 15.82 12.58
N LYS A 401 16.94 15.78 11.82
CA LYS A 401 16.33 14.54 11.33
C LYS A 401 17.32 13.76 10.47
N ILE A 402 18.01 14.41 9.54
CA ILE A 402 19.04 13.79 8.69
C ILE A 402 20.15 13.19 9.58
N LYS A 403 20.65 13.94 10.58
CA LYS A 403 21.67 13.44 11.51
C LYS A 403 21.20 12.26 12.37
N VAL A 404 19.94 12.27 12.80
CA VAL A 404 19.34 11.15 13.55
C VAL A 404 19.21 9.91 12.68
N VAL A 405 18.79 10.06 11.42
CA VAL A 405 18.76 8.95 10.45
C VAL A 405 20.18 8.44 10.18
N ALA A 406 21.16 9.33 9.97
CA ALA A 406 22.56 8.95 9.79
C ALA A 406 23.13 8.17 10.99
N LEU A 407 22.72 8.49 12.22
CA LEU A 407 23.07 7.67 13.40
C LEU A 407 22.47 6.26 13.34
N LYS A 408 21.24 6.10 12.84
CA LYS A 408 20.66 4.75 12.64
C LYS A 408 21.41 3.98 11.58
N ILE A 409 21.66 4.59 10.41
CA ILE A 409 22.43 4.01 9.31
C ILE A 409 23.77 3.48 9.82
N THR A 410 24.56 4.33 10.47
CA THR A 410 25.90 3.98 10.95
C THR A 410 25.89 2.92 12.05
N ASN A 411 24.92 2.95 12.97
CA ASN A 411 24.79 1.91 14.00
C ASN A 411 24.37 0.57 13.38
N ASN A 412 23.45 0.56 12.41
CA ASN A 412 23.03 -0.65 11.70
C ASN A 412 24.22 -1.30 10.99
N ILE A 413 25.00 -0.52 10.23
CA ILE A 413 26.20 -1.03 9.57
C ILE A 413 27.18 -1.60 10.60
N ASN A 414 27.45 -0.90 11.70
CA ASN A 414 28.35 -1.38 12.74
C ASN A 414 27.92 -2.73 13.36
N VAL A 415 26.61 -2.94 13.55
CA VAL A 415 26.06 -4.23 14.02
C VAL A 415 26.30 -5.33 12.98
N LEU A 416 25.99 -5.07 11.71
CA LEU A 416 26.17 -6.04 10.63
C LEU A 416 27.64 -6.39 10.38
N ILE A 417 28.54 -5.40 10.46
CA ILE A 417 29.98 -5.62 10.34
C ILE A 417 30.51 -6.51 11.47
N LYS A 418 30.05 -6.31 12.72
CA LYS A 418 30.44 -7.16 13.86
C LYS A 418 30.03 -8.62 13.63
N ASP A 419 28.83 -8.84 13.12
CA ASP A 419 28.32 -10.16 12.75
C ASP A 419 29.27 -10.86 11.76
N LEU A 420 29.71 -10.14 10.71
CA LEU A 420 30.60 -10.68 9.68
C LEU A 420 32.07 -10.85 10.10
N PHE A 421 32.49 -10.24 11.21
CA PHE A 421 33.85 -10.43 11.76
C PHE A 421 34.03 -11.71 12.58
N HIS A 422 32.93 -12.36 12.97
CA HIS A 422 33.02 -13.67 13.62
C HIS A 422 33.67 -14.70 12.68
N ASN A 423 34.35 -15.68 13.28
CA ASN A 423 34.91 -16.82 12.55
C ASN A 423 34.33 -18.13 13.14
N PRO A 424 33.33 -18.76 12.49
CA PRO A 424 32.71 -18.39 11.22
C PRO A 424 31.79 -17.14 11.34
N PRO A 425 31.46 -16.45 10.23
CA PRO A 425 30.57 -15.29 10.23
C PRO A 425 29.21 -15.58 10.90
N SER A 426 28.66 -14.57 11.58
CA SER A 426 27.36 -14.64 12.24
C SER A 426 26.29 -13.93 11.42
N TYR A 427 25.06 -14.45 11.48
CA TYR A 427 23.87 -13.88 10.84
C TYR A 427 22.70 -13.76 11.82
N LYS A 428 23.01 -13.50 13.10
CA LYS A 428 22.05 -13.55 14.21
C LYS A 428 21.47 -12.18 14.54
N SER A 429 22.23 -11.11 14.31
CA SER A 429 21.77 -9.77 14.63
C SER A 429 20.60 -9.38 13.74
N THR A 430 19.62 -8.69 14.32
CA THR A 430 18.48 -8.13 13.60
C THR A 430 18.52 -6.62 13.75
N VAL A 431 18.49 -5.91 12.62
CA VAL A 431 18.46 -4.44 12.58
C VAL A 431 17.19 -3.97 11.88
N THR A 432 16.63 -2.86 12.32
CA THR A 432 15.56 -2.17 11.60
C THR A 432 16.20 -1.18 10.64
N LEU A 433 15.92 -1.32 9.33
CA LEU A 433 16.39 -0.40 8.29
C LEU A 433 16.12 1.05 8.69
N SER A 434 17.09 1.94 8.47
CA SER A 434 17.09 3.30 9.02
C SER A 434 15.86 4.15 8.65
N TRP A 435 15.27 3.91 7.48
CA TRP A 435 14.06 4.57 6.96
C TRP A 435 12.75 3.87 7.35
N LYS A 436 12.79 2.74 8.06
CA LYS A 436 11.60 2.03 8.54
C LYS A 436 11.31 2.36 10.01
N PRO A 437 10.02 2.35 10.42
CA PRO A 437 9.66 2.56 11.82
C PRO A 437 10.17 1.40 12.67
N VAL A 438 10.61 1.70 13.90
CA VAL A 438 10.95 0.67 14.89
C VAL A 438 9.66 -0.01 15.32
N GLN A 439 9.43 -1.23 14.85
CA GLN A 439 8.32 -2.05 15.33
C GLN A 439 8.63 -2.42 16.80
N LYS A 440 7.79 -1.96 17.74
CA LYS A 440 7.83 -2.47 19.12
C LYS A 440 7.38 -3.92 19.06
N THR A 441 8.33 -4.86 19.17
CA THR A 441 8.01 -6.26 19.38
C THR A 441 7.53 -6.40 20.83
N GLU A 442 6.25 -6.68 21.04
CA GLU A 442 5.80 -7.24 22.32
C GLU A 442 6.49 -8.59 22.49
N ALA A 443 7.34 -8.71 23.51
CA ALA A 443 8.02 -9.95 23.82
C ALA A 443 6.99 -10.98 24.24
N VAL A 444 6.79 -12.00 23.42
CA VAL A 444 6.11 -13.23 23.82
C VAL A 444 7.08 -13.96 24.75
N GLU A 445 6.81 -13.93 26.06
CA GLU A 445 7.48 -14.76 27.05
C GLU A 445 7.27 -16.24 26.67
N MET A 446 8.31 -16.86 26.11
CA MET A 446 8.37 -18.32 26.04
C MET A 446 8.70 -18.86 27.43
N GLY A 447 7.67 -19.41 28.08
CA GLY A 447 7.78 -20.11 29.35
C GLY A 447 8.78 -21.27 29.25
N SER A 448 9.72 -21.27 30.20
CA SER A 448 10.62 -22.41 30.44
C SER A 448 9.82 -23.55 31.06
N GLY A 449 9.88 -24.71 30.39
CA GLY A 449 9.31 -25.96 30.90
C GLY A 449 10.15 -26.54 32.04
N THR A 450 9.47 -27.00 33.08
CA THR A 450 10.00 -28.00 34.01
C THR A 450 8.93 -29.05 34.31
N SER A 451 9.29 -30.31 34.07
CA SER A 451 8.48 -31.53 34.20
C SER A 451 8.20 -31.94 35.66
N PRO A 452 7.25 -32.88 35.92
CA PRO A 452 6.45 -32.91 37.15
C PRO A 452 6.86 -33.98 38.16
N GLN A 453 6.71 -33.70 39.47
CA GLN A 453 6.61 -34.74 40.52
C GLN A 453 5.60 -34.40 41.63
N LYS A 454 4.55 -35.24 41.66
CA LYS A 454 3.69 -35.79 42.73
C LYS A 454 3.49 -35.07 44.09
N GLN A 455 2.19 -34.79 44.33
CA GLN A 455 1.33 -35.05 45.52
C GLN A 455 1.84 -34.74 46.95
N ILE A 456 1.06 -33.93 47.68
CA ILE A 456 0.31 -34.31 48.92
C ILE A 456 -0.67 -33.17 49.30
N SER A 457 -1.80 -33.59 49.88
CA SER A 457 -3.00 -32.86 50.29
C SER A 457 -2.88 -31.99 51.55
N SER A 458 -3.72 -30.94 51.66
CA SER A 458 -4.73 -30.75 52.74
C SER A 458 -5.21 -29.29 52.87
N LEU A 459 -6.42 -29.15 53.42
CA LEU A 459 -7.36 -28.02 53.50
C LEU A 459 -6.92 -26.83 54.41
N PRO A 460 -7.69 -25.72 54.48
CA PRO A 460 -7.19 -24.34 54.68
C PRO A 460 -7.36 -23.79 56.10
N ARG A 461 -6.65 -22.69 56.46
CA ARG A 461 -7.15 -21.61 57.35
C ARG A 461 -6.19 -20.42 57.61
N ARG A 462 -6.79 -19.22 57.50
CA ARG A 462 -6.71 -17.98 58.33
C ARG A 462 -5.41 -17.16 58.51
N ASP A 463 -5.50 -15.97 57.91
CA ASP A 463 -5.42 -14.61 58.48
C ASP A 463 -4.19 -14.01 59.19
N SER A 464 -4.03 -12.72 58.85
CA SER A 464 -3.37 -11.61 59.56
C SER A 464 -1.86 -11.39 59.36
N ARG A 465 -1.53 -10.39 58.53
CA ARG A 465 -0.83 -9.15 58.94
C ARG A 465 -0.75 -8.17 57.77
N GLN A 466 -1.48 -7.06 57.90
CA GLN A 466 -1.34 -5.85 57.08
C GLN A 466 0.01 -5.17 57.39
N ILE A 467 0.76 -4.76 56.37
CA ILE A 467 1.80 -3.73 56.49
C ILE A 467 1.72 -2.79 55.27
N TYR A 468 1.17 -1.60 55.54
CA TYR A 468 1.42 -0.26 54.98
C TYR A 468 1.52 -0.02 53.46
N ASN A 469 0.57 0.77 52.92
CA ASN A 469 0.71 1.53 51.67
C ASN A 469 0.79 3.04 51.99
N PRO A 470 1.77 3.80 51.47
CA PRO A 470 1.71 5.26 51.47
C PRO A 470 0.82 5.79 50.31
N PRO A 471 0.22 6.99 50.45
CA PRO A 471 -0.88 7.46 49.61
C PRO A 471 -0.43 8.19 48.32
N SER A 472 -1.40 8.26 47.41
CA SER A 472 -1.37 8.76 46.04
C SER A 472 -0.85 10.18 45.84
N GLY A 473 -0.12 10.39 44.73
CA GLY A 473 0.01 11.68 44.05
C GLY A 473 -0.56 11.61 42.64
N LYS A 474 -1.68 12.27 42.40
CA LYS A 474 -2.27 12.53 41.09
C LYS A 474 -1.54 13.72 40.42
N TYR A 475 -1.10 13.56 39.17
CA TYR A 475 -0.92 14.63 38.17
C TYR A 475 -1.07 13.96 36.78
N SER A 476 -2.28 13.94 36.23
CA SER A 476 -2.89 14.91 35.30
C SER A 476 -2.39 14.77 33.87
N ALA A 477 -3.34 14.36 33.02
CA ALA A 477 -3.25 14.24 31.58
C ALA A 477 -3.15 15.61 30.90
N SER A 478 -2.48 15.67 29.74
CA SER A 478 -2.98 16.36 28.55
C SER A 478 -2.14 16.04 27.30
N ILE A 479 -2.84 15.76 26.19
CA ILE A 479 -2.45 15.93 24.77
C ILE A 479 -1.45 14.90 24.19
N GLY A 480 -1.71 14.23 23.06
CA GLY A 480 -2.83 14.32 22.11
C GLY A 480 -2.72 13.24 21.02
N ASN A 481 -3.88 12.87 20.46
CA ASN A 481 -4.05 12.01 19.31
C ASN A 481 -3.38 12.62 18.07
N PHE A 482 -2.62 11.83 17.33
CA PHE A 482 -2.16 12.17 15.99
C PHE A 482 -3.14 11.62 14.95
N ASN A 483 -3.84 12.53 14.27
CA ASN A 483 -4.54 12.25 13.02
C ASN A 483 -3.64 12.66 11.84
N TYR A 484 -3.66 11.86 10.78
CA TYR A 484 -3.06 12.13 9.48
C TYR A 484 -4.00 13.02 8.63
N GLY A 485 -3.40 13.90 7.83
CA GLY A 485 -4.00 14.52 6.63
C GLY A 485 -4.39 15.99 6.78
N GLU A 486 -3.71 16.90 6.07
CA GLU A 486 -4.29 17.71 4.99
C GLU A 486 -3.28 18.72 4.39
N GLU A 487 -3.36 18.76 3.06
CA GLU A 487 -2.94 19.75 2.06
C GLU A 487 -2.65 21.18 2.54
N PHE A 488 -1.52 21.74 2.10
CA PHE A 488 -1.29 23.18 2.10
C PHE A 488 -1.57 23.76 0.71
N LYS A 489 -2.58 24.64 0.65
CA LYS A 489 -2.73 25.67 -0.40
C LYS A 489 -2.32 27.03 0.19
N GLY A 490 -1.45 27.72 -0.53
CA GLY A 490 -1.44 29.17 -0.78
C GLY A 490 -1.41 30.16 0.39
N GLU A 491 -0.31 30.91 0.48
CA GLU A 491 -0.25 32.31 0.02
C GLU A 491 0.99 32.51 -0.84
#